data_AF-A0A7K2JIT7-F1
#
_entry.id   AF-A0A7K2JIT7-F1
#
_cell.length_a   1.000
_cell.length_b   1.000
_cell.length_c   1.000
_cell.angle_alpha   90.00
_cell.angle_beta   90.00
_cell.angle_gamma   90.00
#
_symmetry.space_group_name_H-M   'P 1'
#
loop_
_entity.id
_entity.type
_entity.pdbx_description
1 polymer ?
#
loop_
_entity_poly.entity_id
_entity_poly.type
_entity_poly.pdbx_seq_one_letter_code
_entity_poly.pdbx_strand_id
1 'polypeptide(L)'
;MSARDAKTLPLPWPFTGRADELELVRRSLAAGRGGIVVTGPAGRGKTRLVTEAVRGTDCARAAGTPETRGIPFAAFAHLLPESVTLHRAVHLLSGVRLLLVDDAHLLDDSSAALVHQLAVHGRTRLLVVATEGAPVPGAVSRLWTGELLPRLTLEPLPRDETADLLTAGAGTALEPLTVDRLHRLCRGDLRLLRELLTAVRERGLLTPVPGTDERAWRGPVPLTPAVRERAAHLLDHARPEERETLDRLAFAEPLPLDPDTLDLRTLERLEAEGLVRVDDDGRARLAHPLHGPVLRAAAGRLRARRLARTPDRCGPALAAETDALNRRIERADVRDIPAPVGEWLVAEGAPVPAGDAAVRARFARLRGRLREAAAWAREGLRDDAGDPACLTELALAAAQSGEVPPSGPYGGRPQLGAGVPRGATPCPAPDGGVAAWLAAGRGDLDGAVRAAVDGNPYD
;
A
#
# COMPACT_ATOMS: atom_id res chain seq x y z
N MET A 1 8.78 -24.29 -36.60
CA MET A 1 8.48 -24.50 -35.16
C MET A 1 9.10 -23.35 -34.40
N SER A 2 8.24 -22.42 -33.96
CA SER A 2 8.59 -21.04 -33.64
C SER A 2 9.25 -20.87 -32.27
N ALA A 3 10.23 -19.96 -32.27
CA ALA A 3 10.78 -19.15 -31.18
C ALA A 3 10.66 -19.70 -29.73
N ARG A 4 11.77 -20.24 -29.25
CA ARG A 4 12.09 -20.34 -27.82
C ARG A 4 11.95 -18.96 -27.18
N ASP A 5 11.23 -18.93 -26.05
CA ASP A 5 11.16 -17.82 -25.10
C ASP A 5 12.51 -17.15 -24.92
N ALA A 6 12.70 -16.02 -25.59
CA ALA A 6 13.64 -15.02 -25.13
C ALA A 6 13.09 -14.51 -23.81
N LYS A 7 13.57 -15.06 -22.67
CA LYS A 7 13.42 -14.46 -21.35
C LYS A 7 13.91 -13.02 -21.47
N THR A 8 12.97 -12.10 -21.71
CA THR A 8 13.24 -10.67 -21.68
C THR A 8 13.80 -10.43 -20.30
N LEU A 9 15.06 -10.00 -20.20
CA LEU A 9 15.65 -9.63 -18.93
C LEU A 9 14.68 -8.63 -18.29
N PRO A 10 14.09 -8.95 -17.12
CA PRO A 10 13.07 -8.10 -16.53
C PRO A 10 13.68 -6.71 -16.37
N LEU A 11 13.01 -5.71 -16.93
CA LEU A 11 13.43 -4.32 -16.78
C LEU A 11 13.62 -4.03 -15.29
N PRO A 12 14.70 -3.34 -14.90
CA PRO A 12 14.92 -3.01 -13.51
C PRO A 12 13.69 -2.27 -12.97
N TRP A 13 13.24 -2.65 -11.77
CA TRP A 13 12.08 -2.03 -11.14
C TRP A 13 12.22 -0.50 -11.17
N PRO A 14 11.16 0.23 -11.58
CA PRO A 14 11.23 1.68 -11.71
C PRO A 14 11.55 2.34 -10.38
N PHE A 15 12.25 3.47 -10.46
CA PHE A 15 12.52 4.34 -9.32
C PHE A 15 11.65 5.58 -9.46
N THR A 16 10.53 5.61 -8.74
CA THR A 16 9.53 6.70 -8.75
C THR A 16 9.14 7.08 -7.33
N GLY A 17 8.54 8.26 -7.16
CA GLY A 17 8.10 8.81 -5.87
C GLY A 17 9.19 9.50 -5.05
N ARG A 18 10.41 8.96 -5.02
CA ARG A 18 11.50 9.46 -4.16
C ARG A 18 12.37 10.56 -4.75
N ALA A 19 11.79 11.46 -5.53
CA ALA A 19 12.55 12.50 -6.23
C ALA A 19 13.15 13.53 -5.25
N ASP A 20 12.35 13.96 -4.26
CA ASP A 20 12.76 14.97 -3.30
C ASP A 20 13.84 14.45 -2.34
N GLU A 21 13.69 13.21 -1.85
CA GLU A 21 14.71 12.59 -0.99
C GLU A 21 15.99 12.31 -1.76
N LEU A 22 15.89 11.91 -3.04
CA LEU A 22 17.06 11.71 -3.89
C LEU A 22 17.83 13.02 -4.07
N GLU A 23 17.13 14.12 -4.33
CA GLU A 23 17.73 15.43 -4.48
C GLU A 23 18.31 15.95 -3.15
N LEU A 24 17.66 15.67 -2.02
CA LEU A 24 18.19 16.00 -0.70
C LEU A 24 19.52 15.29 -0.41
N VAL A 25 19.60 13.98 -0.72
CA VAL A 25 20.83 13.21 -0.57
C VAL A 25 21.92 13.78 -1.49
N ARG A 26 21.61 14.04 -2.77
CA ARG A 26 22.57 14.61 -3.73
C ARG A 26 23.08 15.98 -3.32
N ARG A 27 22.20 16.88 -2.88
CA ARG A 27 22.59 18.20 -2.35
C ARG A 27 23.51 18.08 -1.15
N SER A 28 23.20 17.16 -0.23
CA SER A 28 24.05 16.91 0.96
C SER A 28 25.44 16.40 0.58
N LEU A 29 25.54 15.55 -0.45
CA LEU A 29 26.82 15.07 -0.97
C LEU A 29 27.60 16.14 -1.75
N ALA A 30 26.93 17.15 -2.30
CA ALA A 30 27.53 18.25 -3.05
C ALA A 30 27.98 19.43 -2.17
N ALA A 31 27.26 19.70 -1.07
CA ALA A 31 27.39 20.91 -0.24
C ALA A 31 28.70 21.05 0.58
N GLY A 32 29.69 20.16 0.41
CA GLY A 32 31.02 20.32 1.02
C GLY A 32 31.62 19.01 1.54
N ARG A 33 32.38 19.10 2.64
CA ARG A 33 32.94 17.97 3.39
C ARG A 33 31.95 17.57 4.49
N GLY A 34 30.87 16.94 4.07
CA GLY A 34 29.84 16.42 4.94
C GLY A 34 29.23 15.17 4.32
N GLY A 35 28.62 14.35 5.15
CA GLY A 35 27.88 13.17 4.74
C GLY A 35 26.39 13.30 5.04
N ILE A 36 25.66 12.20 4.93
CA ILE A 36 24.27 12.11 5.39
C ILE A 36 24.01 10.69 5.91
N VAL A 37 23.21 10.60 6.97
CA VAL A 37 22.69 9.33 7.47
C VAL A 37 21.26 9.15 6.98
N VAL A 38 20.98 8.04 6.32
CA VAL A 38 19.65 7.65 5.88
C VAL A 38 19.13 6.54 6.80
N THR A 39 18.10 6.84 7.57
CA THR A 39 17.46 5.88 8.48
C THR A 39 16.05 5.54 8.00
N GLY A 40 15.50 4.46 8.54
CA GLY A 40 14.08 4.13 8.37
C GLY A 40 13.83 2.64 8.58
N PRO A 41 12.55 2.23 8.69
CA PRO A 41 12.19 0.82 8.83
C PRO A 41 12.73 -0.06 7.68
N ALA A 42 12.76 -1.38 7.89
CA ALA A 42 13.10 -2.33 6.84
C ALA A 42 12.13 -2.23 5.65
N GLY A 43 12.62 -2.43 4.43
CA GLY A 43 11.78 -2.47 3.22
C GLY A 43 11.39 -1.12 2.62
N ARG A 44 11.80 0.02 3.20
CA ARG A 44 11.47 1.38 2.70
C ARG A 44 12.22 1.83 1.45
N GLY A 45 13.15 1.01 0.93
CA GLY A 45 13.93 1.34 -0.26
C GLY A 45 15.21 2.15 0.01
N LYS A 46 15.72 2.17 1.25
CA LYS A 46 16.92 2.93 1.65
C LYS A 46 18.14 2.65 0.76
N THR A 47 18.51 1.37 0.63
CA THR A 47 19.60 0.91 -0.26
C THR A 47 19.38 1.33 -1.71
N ARG A 48 18.13 1.33 -2.20
CA ARG A 48 17.83 1.76 -3.57
C ARG A 48 18.02 3.27 -3.72
N LEU A 49 17.52 4.07 -2.78
CA LEU A 49 17.71 5.52 -2.78
C LEU A 49 19.19 5.90 -2.83
N VAL A 50 20.00 5.35 -1.94
CA VAL A 50 21.44 5.66 -1.90
C VAL A 50 22.17 5.18 -3.15
N THR A 51 21.78 4.02 -3.70
CA THR A 51 22.36 3.51 -4.95
C THR A 51 22.05 4.41 -6.15
N GLU A 52 20.85 4.97 -6.21
CA GLU A 52 20.47 5.95 -7.24
C GLU A 52 21.14 7.31 -7.02
N ALA A 53 21.37 7.70 -5.76
CA ALA A 53 22.07 8.94 -5.42
C ALA A 53 23.53 8.93 -5.87
N VAL A 54 24.22 7.79 -5.72
CA VAL A 54 25.65 7.63 -6.09
C VAL A 54 25.87 7.09 -7.50
N ARG A 55 24.81 6.91 -8.30
CA ARG A 55 24.95 6.44 -9.68
C ARG A 55 25.74 7.47 -10.50
N GLY A 56 26.85 7.03 -11.10
CA GLY A 56 27.73 7.90 -11.89
C GLY A 56 28.81 8.62 -11.10
N THR A 57 28.91 8.39 -9.78
CA THR A 57 30.00 8.89 -8.93
C THR A 57 30.92 7.77 -8.48
N ASP A 58 32.22 8.05 -8.41
CA ASP A 58 33.21 7.14 -7.82
C ASP A 58 33.00 7.05 -6.31
N CYS A 59 32.66 5.85 -5.82
CA CYS A 59 32.20 5.60 -4.46
C CYS A 59 32.70 4.24 -3.97
N ALA A 60 33.48 4.25 -2.89
CA ALA A 60 33.76 3.02 -2.15
C ALA A 60 32.50 2.58 -1.40
N ARG A 61 32.26 1.27 -1.28
CA ARG A 61 31.08 0.72 -0.62
C ARG A 61 31.49 -0.23 0.48
N ALA A 62 30.81 -0.21 1.60
CA ALA A 62 30.91 -1.21 2.66
C ALA A 62 29.50 -1.58 3.09
N ALA A 63 29.25 -2.84 3.44
CA ALA A 63 27.96 -3.30 3.91
C ALA A 63 28.13 -4.15 5.16
N GLY A 64 27.34 -3.86 6.20
CA GLY A 64 27.25 -4.74 7.35
C GLY A 64 26.45 -5.99 6.99
N THR A 65 26.91 -7.16 7.43
CA THR A 65 26.13 -8.41 7.32
C THR A 65 25.97 -9.04 8.69
N PRO A 66 24.82 -9.68 9.00
CA PRO A 66 24.58 -10.28 10.30
C PRO A 66 25.65 -11.32 10.67
N GLU A 67 26.11 -12.11 9.69
CA GLU A 67 27.05 -13.21 9.88
C GLU A 67 28.47 -12.73 10.22
N THR A 68 28.82 -11.49 9.87
CA THR A 68 30.17 -10.94 10.03
C THR A 68 30.31 -9.95 11.18
N ARG A 69 29.24 -9.71 11.95
CA ARG A 69 29.22 -8.73 13.05
C ARG A 69 30.28 -8.98 14.15
N GLY A 70 30.78 -10.21 14.27
CA GLY A 70 31.84 -10.58 15.22
C GLY A 70 33.27 -10.47 14.68
N ILE A 71 33.45 -10.17 13.39
CA ILE A 71 34.75 -10.14 12.74
C ILE A 71 35.20 -8.68 12.56
N PRO A 72 36.30 -8.24 13.20
CA PRO A 72 36.77 -6.87 13.08
C PRO A 72 37.01 -6.45 11.63
N PHE A 73 36.48 -5.29 11.25
CA PHE A 73 36.63 -4.70 9.90
C PHE A 73 36.08 -5.55 8.75
N ALA A 74 35.21 -6.55 9.01
CA ALA A 74 34.72 -7.44 7.96
C ALA A 74 33.98 -6.70 6.84
N ALA A 75 33.18 -5.68 7.18
CA ALA A 75 32.49 -4.84 6.20
C ALA A 75 33.44 -4.10 5.24
N PHE A 76 34.69 -3.88 5.66
CA PHE A 76 35.73 -3.16 4.95
C PHE A 76 36.84 -4.08 4.40
N ALA A 77 36.69 -5.40 4.49
CA ALA A 77 37.75 -6.35 4.16
C ALA A 77 38.30 -6.22 2.72
N HIS A 78 37.50 -5.70 1.79
CA HIS A 78 37.90 -5.48 0.39
C HIS A 78 38.53 -4.10 0.15
N LEU A 79 38.46 -3.18 1.12
CA LEU A 79 39.03 -1.83 1.06
C LEU A 79 40.27 -1.69 1.94
N LEU A 80 40.49 -2.61 2.87
CA LEU A 80 41.55 -2.58 3.85
C LEU A 80 42.44 -3.83 3.72
N PRO A 81 43.75 -3.71 3.94
CA PRO A 81 44.64 -4.87 4.00
C PRO A 81 44.33 -5.75 5.22
N GLU A 82 44.73 -7.02 5.15
CA GLU A 82 44.63 -7.94 6.28
C GLU A 82 45.38 -7.38 7.51
N SER A 83 44.80 -7.54 8.71
CA SER A 83 45.38 -7.11 10.00
C SER A 83 45.69 -5.60 10.12
N VAL A 84 44.68 -4.75 9.91
CA VAL A 84 44.80 -3.29 10.02
C VAL A 84 44.42 -2.77 11.41
N THR A 85 45.14 -1.76 11.91
CA THR A 85 44.73 -1.00 13.10
C THR A 85 43.72 0.08 12.72
N LEU A 86 42.87 0.49 13.66
CA LEU A 86 41.88 1.56 13.43
C LEU A 86 42.52 2.84 12.86
N HIS A 87 43.66 3.27 13.42
CA HIS A 87 44.36 4.47 12.96
C HIS A 87 44.83 4.35 11.50
N ARG A 88 45.38 3.19 11.12
CA ARG A 88 45.81 2.94 9.74
C ARG A 88 44.63 2.86 8.79
N ALA A 89 43.51 2.26 9.21
CA ALA A 89 42.28 2.21 8.42
C ALA A 89 41.70 3.61 8.14
N VAL A 90 41.67 4.49 9.15
CA VAL A 90 41.27 5.90 8.98
C VAL A 90 42.16 6.61 7.97
N HIS A 91 43.49 6.41 8.05
CA HIS A 91 44.44 7.03 7.13
C HIS A 91 44.22 6.58 5.67
N LEU A 92 44.01 5.28 5.45
CA LEU A 92 43.76 4.71 4.13
C LEU A 92 42.44 5.23 3.53
N LEU A 93 41.37 5.28 4.33
CA LEU A 93 40.05 5.72 3.85
C LEU A 93 39.88 7.24 3.78
N SER A 94 40.77 8.01 4.41
CA SER A 94 40.78 9.49 4.31
C SER A 94 41.02 10.02 2.89
N GLY A 95 41.60 9.20 2.00
CA GLY A 95 41.79 9.53 0.59
C GLY A 95 40.56 9.24 -0.30
N VAL A 96 39.59 8.50 0.22
CA VAL A 96 38.35 8.16 -0.50
C VAL A 96 37.45 9.39 -0.55
N ARG A 97 36.92 9.72 -1.74
CA ARG A 97 36.05 10.88 -1.93
C ARG A 97 34.67 10.68 -1.31
N LEU A 98 34.08 9.50 -1.52
CA LEU A 98 32.77 9.11 -1.04
C LEU A 98 32.78 7.65 -0.58
N LEU A 99 32.33 7.41 0.64
CA LEU A 99 32.15 6.09 1.22
C LEU A 99 30.67 5.88 1.54
N LEU A 100 30.05 4.91 0.86
CA LEU A 100 28.71 4.42 1.16
C LEU A 100 28.83 3.24 2.13
N VAL A 101 28.19 3.35 3.28
CA VAL A 101 28.09 2.29 4.29
C VAL A 101 26.65 1.86 4.38
N ASP A 102 26.32 0.70 3.80
CA ASP A 102 24.99 0.11 3.87
C ASP A 102 24.83 -0.76 5.13
N ASP A 103 23.60 -0.83 5.63
CA ASP A 103 23.24 -1.60 6.83
C ASP A 103 24.18 -1.39 8.04
N ALA A 104 24.50 -0.14 8.35
CA ALA A 104 25.45 0.26 9.40
C ALA A 104 25.11 -0.27 10.81
N HIS A 105 23.84 -0.59 11.06
CA HIS A 105 23.36 -1.26 12.28
C HIS A 105 23.91 -2.69 12.48
N LEU A 106 24.48 -3.30 11.44
CA LEU A 106 25.07 -4.64 11.46
C LEU A 106 26.61 -4.63 11.49
N LEU A 107 27.23 -3.44 11.58
CA LEU A 107 28.69 -3.35 11.67
C LEU A 107 29.21 -3.92 12.99
N ASP A 108 30.41 -4.50 12.92
CA ASP A 108 31.23 -4.77 14.11
C ASP A 108 31.69 -3.46 14.78
N ASP A 109 32.08 -3.54 16.04
CA ASP A 109 32.47 -2.37 16.83
C ASP A 109 33.69 -1.63 16.24
N SER A 110 34.62 -2.34 15.60
CA SER A 110 35.81 -1.73 15.00
C SER A 110 35.46 -0.98 13.71
N SER A 111 34.63 -1.57 12.85
CA SER A 111 34.05 -0.90 11.67
C SER A 111 33.20 0.31 12.07
N ALA A 112 32.38 0.19 13.11
CA ALA A 112 31.56 1.28 13.61
C ALA A 112 32.42 2.45 14.11
N ALA A 113 33.49 2.15 14.86
CA ALA A 113 34.46 3.15 15.32
C ALA A 113 35.18 3.84 14.14
N LEU A 114 35.52 3.10 13.09
CA LEU A 114 36.14 3.64 11.87
C LEU A 114 35.23 4.65 11.17
N VAL A 115 33.96 4.32 10.96
CA VAL A 115 33.00 5.24 10.34
C VAL A 115 32.84 6.51 11.18
N HIS A 116 32.76 6.39 12.50
CA HIS A 116 32.72 7.54 13.40
C HIS A 116 33.96 8.42 13.30
N GLN A 117 35.16 7.85 13.31
CA GLN A 117 36.41 8.63 13.17
C GLN A 117 36.50 9.34 11.81
N LEU A 118 36.06 8.68 10.72
CA LEU A 118 35.99 9.31 9.41
C LEU A 118 35.03 10.51 9.39
N ALA A 119 33.90 10.41 10.10
CA ALA A 119 32.94 11.50 10.24
C ALA A 119 33.55 12.69 10.98
N VAL A 120 34.24 12.43 12.10
CA VAL A 120 34.89 13.47 12.92
C VAL A 120 36.01 14.19 12.15
N HIS A 121 36.81 13.47 11.35
CA HIS A 121 37.88 14.08 10.58
C HIS A 121 37.40 14.86 9.36
N GLY A 122 36.19 14.57 8.85
CA GLY A 122 35.57 15.28 7.73
C GLY A 122 36.38 15.27 6.43
N ARG A 123 37.29 14.31 6.23
CA ARG A 123 38.09 14.20 4.98
C ARG A 123 37.39 13.39 3.89
N THR A 124 36.54 12.46 4.30
CA THR A 124 35.76 11.54 3.44
C THR A 124 34.29 11.91 3.53
N ARG A 125 33.57 11.95 2.41
CA ARG A 125 32.11 12.09 2.44
C ARG A 125 31.50 10.74 2.80
N LEU A 126 30.56 10.75 3.74
CA LEU A 126 29.93 9.53 4.25
C LEU A 126 28.46 9.48 3.85
N LEU A 127 28.04 8.39 3.24
CA LEU A 127 26.63 8.07 3.04
C LEU A 127 26.33 6.83 3.87
N VAL A 128 25.65 6.98 5.00
CA VAL A 128 25.46 5.88 5.96
C VAL A 128 24.00 5.49 5.99
N VAL A 129 23.70 4.22 5.76
CA VAL A 129 22.33 3.69 5.83
C VAL A 129 22.18 2.83 7.09
N ALA A 130 21.13 3.06 7.86
CA ALA A 130 20.82 2.23 9.02
C ALA A 130 19.33 1.88 9.06
N THR A 131 19.03 0.65 9.50
CA THR A 131 17.63 0.21 9.70
C THR A 131 17.19 0.53 11.13
N GLU A 132 16.03 1.17 11.25
CA GLU A 132 15.42 1.49 12.54
C GLU A 132 14.76 0.27 13.18
N GLY A 133 14.63 0.28 14.51
CA GLY A 133 14.03 -0.81 15.30
C GLY A 133 15.00 -1.93 15.69
N ALA A 134 16.20 -1.94 15.13
CA ALA A 134 17.29 -2.85 15.54
C ALA A 134 18.30 -2.14 16.45
N PRO A 135 19.00 -2.86 17.35
CA PRO A 135 20.07 -2.29 18.16
C PRO A 135 21.25 -1.86 17.27
N VAL A 136 21.53 -0.56 17.29
CA VAL A 136 22.61 0.06 16.50
C VAL A 136 23.86 0.24 17.37
N PRO A 137 25.08 -0.03 16.85
CA PRO A 137 26.32 0.27 17.56
C PRO A 137 26.41 1.74 17.99
N GLY A 138 26.90 2.00 19.21
CA GLY A 138 26.93 3.35 19.80
C GLY A 138 27.69 4.36 18.92
N ALA A 139 28.80 3.95 18.30
CA ALA A 139 29.58 4.80 17.39
C ALA A 139 28.80 5.22 16.13
N VAL A 140 27.93 4.35 15.61
CA VAL A 140 27.04 4.68 14.48
C VAL A 140 25.92 5.62 14.93
N SER A 141 25.31 5.36 16.10
CA SER A 141 24.25 6.24 16.62
C SER A 141 24.71 7.68 16.86
N ARG A 142 25.95 7.86 17.31
CA ARG A 142 26.58 9.18 17.53
C ARG A 142 26.74 10.01 16.26
N LEU A 143 26.69 9.39 15.08
CA LEU A 143 26.75 10.13 13.82
C LEU A 143 25.61 11.14 13.70
N TRP A 144 24.40 10.79 14.15
CA TRP A 144 23.26 11.71 14.11
C TRP A 144 22.90 12.28 15.48
N THR A 145 23.10 11.55 16.59
CA THR A 145 22.80 12.09 17.92
C THR A 145 23.82 13.12 18.39
N GLY A 146 25.06 13.06 17.88
CA GLY A 146 26.12 14.04 18.14
C GLY A 146 26.25 15.11 17.05
N GLU A 147 25.23 15.28 16.19
CA GLU A 147 25.19 16.27 15.11
C GLU A 147 26.37 16.23 14.12
N LEU A 148 27.08 15.10 14.03
CA LEU A 148 28.21 14.93 13.11
C LEU A 148 27.75 14.90 11.65
N LEU A 149 26.56 14.32 11.39
CA LEU A 149 25.95 14.20 10.08
C LEU A 149 24.44 14.51 10.15
N PRO A 150 23.87 15.20 9.16
CA PRO A 150 22.43 15.33 9.02
C PRO A 150 21.77 13.96 8.84
N ARG A 151 20.56 13.80 9.38
CA ARG A 151 19.76 12.57 9.31
C ARG A 151 18.53 12.76 8.44
N LEU A 152 18.37 11.90 7.45
CA LEU A 152 17.15 11.73 6.66
C LEU A 152 16.44 10.45 7.12
N THR A 153 15.27 10.59 7.74
CA THR A 153 14.39 9.46 8.05
C THR A 153 13.47 9.20 6.85
N LEU A 154 13.51 7.98 6.32
CA LEU A 154 12.67 7.56 5.21
C LEU A 154 11.32 7.04 5.71
N GLU A 155 10.32 7.89 5.52
CA GLU A 155 8.91 7.58 5.73
C GLU A 155 8.39 6.58 4.67
N PRO A 156 7.26 5.89 4.91
CA PRO A 156 6.55 5.14 3.86
C PRO A 156 6.32 6.00 2.61
N LEU A 157 6.35 5.40 1.40
CA LEU A 157 5.88 6.13 0.22
C LEU A 157 4.41 6.51 0.41
N PRO A 158 4.03 7.77 0.10
CA PRO A 158 2.64 8.16 0.01
C PRO A 158 1.85 7.24 -0.93
N ARG A 159 0.53 7.19 -0.72
CA ARG A 159 -0.37 6.35 -1.51
C ARG A 159 -0.29 6.68 -3.01
N ASP A 160 -0.26 7.97 -3.37
CA ASP A 160 -0.27 8.38 -4.78
C ASP A 160 1.05 8.03 -5.48
N GLU A 161 2.19 8.26 -4.82
CA GLU A 161 3.47 7.77 -5.35
C GLU A 161 3.56 6.24 -5.42
N THR A 162 2.88 5.55 -4.49
CA THR A 162 2.74 4.08 -4.54
C THR A 162 1.93 3.68 -5.78
N ALA A 163 0.88 4.41 -6.13
CA ALA A 163 0.07 4.18 -7.32
C ALA A 163 0.91 4.35 -8.61
N ASP A 164 1.74 5.39 -8.67
CA ASP A 164 2.64 5.64 -9.79
C ASP A 164 3.69 4.53 -9.92
N LEU A 165 4.30 4.13 -8.79
CA LEU A 165 5.25 3.02 -8.74
C LEU A 165 4.63 1.70 -9.19
N LEU A 166 3.41 1.41 -8.76
CA LEU A 166 2.68 0.21 -9.13
C LEU A 166 2.31 0.21 -10.62
N THR A 167 1.86 1.34 -11.16
CA THR A 167 1.52 1.48 -12.59
C THR A 167 2.75 1.29 -13.47
N ALA A 168 3.85 1.97 -13.13
CA ALA A 168 5.13 1.81 -13.83
C ALA A 168 5.67 0.37 -13.70
N GLY A 169 5.57 -0.22 -12.50
CA GLY A 169 6.01 -1.58 -12.22
C GLY A 169 5.15 -2.66 -12.87
N ALA A 170 3.86 -2.40 -13.10
CA ALA A 170 2.94 -3.33 -13.75
C ALA A 170 2.98 -3.23 -15.28
N GLY A 171 3.36 -2.07 -15.81
CA GLY A 171 3.30 -1.78 -17.25
C GLY A 171 1.86 -1.63 -17.78
N THR A 172 0.89 -1.44 -16.88
CA THR A 172 -0.53 -1.26 -17.17
C THR A 172 -1.16 -0.47 -16.02
N ALA A 173 -2.23 0.27 -16.30
CA ALA A 173 -2.96 0.99 -15.27
C ALA A 173 -3.62 -0.01 -14.30
N LEU A 174 -3.41 0.19 -13.00
CA LEU A 174 -4.10 -0.59 -11.98
C LEU A 174 -5.29 0.21 -11.46
N GLU A 175 -6.39 -0.50 -11.23
CA GLU A 175 -7.58 0.08 -10.62
C GLU A 175 -7.27 0.58 -9.19
N PRO A 176 -7.83 1.71 -8.75
CA PRO A 176 -7.63 2.29 -7.41
C PRO A 176 -7.81 1.30 -6.26
N LEU A 177 -8.85 0.47 -6.26
CA LEU A 177 -9.08 -0.52 -5.19
C LEU A 177 -7.97 -1.56 -5.11
N THR A 178 -7.36 -1.90 -6.25
CA THR A 178 -6.20 -2.79 -6.30
C THR A 178 -4.93 -2.11 -5.75
N VAL A 179 -4.72 -0.84 -6.12
CA VAL A 179 -3.64 -0.02 -5.58
C VAL A 179 -3.75 0.10 -4.06
N ASP A 180 -4.93 0.45 -3.56
CA ASP A 180 -5.17 0.64 -2.13
C ASP A 180 -5.00 -0.67 -1.37
N ARG A 181 -5.47 -1.79 -1.95
CA ARG A 181 -5.22 -3.13 -1.40
C ARG A 181 -3.73 -3.43 -1.29
N LEU A 182 -2.94 -3.23 -2.35
CA LEU A 182 -1.50 -3.48 -2.33
C LEU A 182 -0.78 -2.57 -1.34
N HIS A 183 -1.13 -1.29 -1.32
CA HIS A 183 -0.58 -0.31 -0.39
C HIS A 183 -0.84 -0.71 1.07
N ARG A 184 -2.08 -1.11 1.41
CA ARG A 184 -2.46 -1.59 2.76
C ARG A 184 -1.75 -2.88 3.15
N LEU A 185 -1.71 -3.88 2.26
CA LEU A 185 -1.05 -5.16 2.53
C LEU A 185 0.44 -5.00 2.84
N CYS A 186 1.10 -4.06 2.16
CA CYS A 186 2.54 -3.87 2.29
C CYS A 186 2.93 -2.92 3.44
N ARG A 187 2.01 -2.05 3.89
CA ARG A 187 2.28 -0.96 4.86
C ARG A 187 3.55 -0.18 4.51
N GLY A 188 3.79 0.00 3.21
CA GLY A 188 4.93 0.65 2.58
C GLY A 188 6.28 -0.11 2.63
N ASP A 189 6.28 -1.42 2.86
CA ASP A 189 7.41 -2.28 2.45
C ASP A 189 7.39 -2.45 0.93
N LEU A 190 8.34 -1.82 0.25
CA LEU A 190 8.46 -1.83 -1.21
C LEU A 190 9.00 -3.15 -1.76
N ARG A 191 9.74 -3.91 -0.94
CA ARG A 191 10.22 -5.24 -1.34
C ARG A 191 9.04 -6.18 -1.45
N LEU A 192 8.20 -6.22 -0.42
CA LEU A 192 6.96 -7.00 -0.41
C LEU A 192 6.00 -6.55 -1.51
N LEU A 193 5.87 -5.23 -1.72
CA LEU A 193 5.03 -4.68 -2.80
C LEU A 193 5.46 -5.16 -4.17
N ARG A 194 6.77 -5.10 -4.46
CA ARG A 194 7.34 -5.60 -5.71
C ARG A 194 7.09 -7.10 -5.87
N GLU A 195 7.38 -7.90 -4.85
CA GLU A 195 7.21 -9.35 -4.90
C GLU A 195 5.76 -9.77 -5.09
N LEU A 196 4.81 -9.11 -4.41
CA LEU A 196 3.39 -9.35 -4.58
C LEU A 196 2.91 -8.97 -5.97
N LEU A 197 3.28 -7.78 -6.46
CA LEU A 197 2.88 -7.35 -7.80
C LEU A 197 3.47 -8.28 -8.88
N THR A 198 4.74 -8.67 -8.76
CA THR A 198 5.35 -9.66 -9.65
C THR A 198 4.57 -10.98 -9.63
N ALA A 199 4.26 -11.52 -8.45
CA ALA A 199 3.52 -12.77 -8.34
C ALA A 199 2.09 -12.69 -8.89
N VAL A 200 1.40 -11.58 -8.67
CA VAL A 200 0.05 -11.32 -9.22
C VAL A 200 0.09 -11.27 -10.74
N ARG A 201 1.12 -10.65 -11.33
CA ARG A 201 1.32 -10.59 -12.79
C ARG A 201 1.67 -11.95 -13.39
N GLU A 202 2.67 -12.63 -12.83
CA GLU A 202 3.15 -13.92 -13.34
C GLU A 202 2.07 -15.01 -13.27
N ARG A 203 1.17 -14.93 -12.28
CA ARG A 203 0.04 -15.85 -12.13
C ARG A 203 -1.21 -15.43 -12.92
N GLY A 204 -1.17 -14.32 -13.65
CA GLY A 204 -2.30 -13.84 -14.45
C GLY A 204 -3.54 -13.46 -13.62
N LEU A 205 -3.36 -12.98 -12.38
CA LEU A 205 -4.46 -12.66 -11.47
C LEU A 205 -5.06 -11.25 -11.70
N LEU A 206 -4.53 -10.51 -12.68
CA LEU A 206 -5.01 -9.19 -13.10
C LEU A 206 -6.12 -9.34 -14.16
N THR A 207 -7.34 -9.05 -13.75
CA THR A 207 -8.53 -9.06 -14.60
C THR A 207 -8.76 -7.67 -15.22
N PRO A 208 -9.21 -7.56 -16.48
CA PRO A 208 -9.58 -6.27 -17.05
C PRO A 208 -10.84 -5.72 -16.39
N VAL A 209 -10.85 -4.42 -16.09
CA VAL A 209 -12.04 -3.73 -15.57
C VAL A 209 -12.91 -3.29 -16.75
N PRO A 210 -14.19 -3.70 -16.83
CA PRO A 210 -15.06 -3.35 -17.96
C PRO A 210 -15.15 -1.83 -18.20
N GLY A 211 -15.03 -1.42 -19.47
CA GLY A 211 -15.15 -0.02 -19.88
C GLY A 211 -13.96 0.88 -19.52
N THR A 212 -12.83 0.31 -19.12
CA THR A 212 -11.60 1.05 -18.79
C THR A 212 -10.36 0.29 -19.29
N ASP A 213 -9.23 0.97 -19.38
CA ASP A 213 -7.92 0.35 -19.65
C ASP A 213 -7.23 -0.18 -18.38
N GLU A 214 -7.95 -0.20 -17.24
CA GLU A 214 -7.43 -0.58 -15.94
C GLU A 214 -7.51 -2.09 -15.68
N ARG A 215 -6.60 -2.58 -14.85
CA ARG A 215 -6.56 -3.96 -14.37
C ARG A 215 -6.86 -4.03 -12.87
N ALA A 216 -7.74 -4.94 -12.50
CA ALA A 216 -8.13 -5.22 -11.14
C ALA A 216 -7.60 -6.57 -10.66
N TRP A 217 -7.14 -6.63 -9.41
CA TRP A 217 -6.84 -7.86 -8.71
C TRP A 217 -7.82 -8.07 -7.54
N ARG A 218 -8.49 -9.23 -7.60
CA ARG A 218 -9.44 -9.74 -6.61
C ARG A 218 -9.07 -11.18 -6.30
N GLY A 219 -9.41 -11.66 -5.10
CA GLY A 219 -9.11 -13.02 -4.65
C GLY A 219 -7.83 -13.17 -3.82
N PRO A 220 -7.32 -14.40 -3.62
CA PRO A 220 -6.37 -14.72 -2.56
C PRO A 220 -4.97 -14.12 -2.79
N VAL A 221 -4.28 -13.83 -1.69
CA VAL A 221 -2.88 -13.40 -1.72
C VAL A 221 -1.97 -14.55 -2.16
N PRO A 222 -1.11 -14.36 -3.18
CA PRO A 222 -0.17 -15.39 -3.57
C PRO A 222 0.85 -15.63 -2.44
N LEU A 223 0.91 -16.86 -1.94
CA LEU A 223 1.90 -17.28 -0.93
C LEU A 223 3.29 -17.48 -1.55
N THR A 224 3.94 -16.37 -1.90
CA THR A 224 5.35 -16.36 -2.33
C THR A 224 6.29 -16.69 -1.17
N PRO A 225 7.55 -17.08 -1.44
CA PRO A 225 8.54 -17.30 -0.38
C PRO A 225 8.67 -16.10 0.57
N ALA A 226 8.66 -14.87 0.06
CA ALA A 226 8.78 -13.68 0.89
C ALA A 226 7.53 -13.36 1.72
N VAL A 227 6.33 -13.65 1.18
CA VAL A 227 5.09 -13.57 1.96
C VAL A 227 5.11 -14.60 3.09
N ARG A 228 5.59 -15.82 2.81
CA ARG A 228 5.73 -16.88 3.80
C ARG A 228 6.77 -16.54 4.86
N GLU A 229 7.93 -16.04 4.46
CA GLU A 229 8.98 -15.56 5.38
C GLU A 229 8.42 -14.48 6.31
N ARG A 230 7.70 -13.50 5.76
CA ARG A 230 7.11 -12.42 6.54
C ARG A 230 6.03 -12.90 7.51
N ALA A 231 5.26 -13.90 7.11
CA ALA A 231 4.22 -14.50 7.91
C ALA A 231 4.67 -15.79 8.61
N ALA A 232 5.97 -16.11 8.66
CA ALA A 232 6.44 -17.39 9.21
C ALA A 232 6.04 -17.52 10.67
N HIS A 233 6.28 -16.45 11.43
CA HIS A 233 5.85 -16.32 12.81
C HIS A 233 4.34 -16.49 13.04
N LEU A 234 3.51 -16.44 12.00
CA LEU A 234 2.05 -16.63 12.04
C LEU A 234 1.63 -18.01 11.50
N LEU A 235 2.32 -18.48 10.45
CA LEU A 235 2.06 -19.74 9.78
C LEU A 235 2.58 -20.94 10.59
N ASP A 236 3.68 -20.74 11.31
CA ASP A 236 4.38 -21.77 12.07
C ASP A 236 3.97 -21.80 13.55
N HIS A 237 2.87 -21.11 13.93
CA HIS A 237 2.34 -21.13 15.30
C HIS A 237 2.07 -22.56 15.76
N ALA A 238 2.75 -22.97 16.83
CA ALA A 238 2.73 -24.34 17.30
C ALA A 238 1.46 -24.73 18.07
N ARG A 239 0.74 -23.77 18.67
CA ARG A 239 -0.44 -24.06 19.49
C ARG A 239 -1.71 -24.12 18.63
N PRO A 240 -2.43 -25.26 18.58
CA PRO A 240 -3.63 -25.41 17.74
C PRO A 240 -4.76 -24.43 18.08
N GLU A 241 -4.92 -24.07 19.36
CA GLU A 241 -5.95 -23.13 19.85
C GLU A 241 -5.71 -21.70 19.37
N GLU A 242 -4.47 -21.22 19.47
CA GLU A 242 -4.03 -19.93 18.93
C GLU A 242 -4.21 -19.90 17.41
N ARG A 243 -3.80 -20.98 16.73
CA ARG A 243 -3.96 -21.09 15.29
C ARG A 243 -5.43 -21.07 14.86
N GLU A 244 -6.31 -21.76 15.59
CA GLU A 244 -7.75 -21.75 15.33
C GLU A 244 -8.35 -20.36 15.56
N THR A 245 -7.92 -19.63 16.59
CA THR A 245 -8.34 -18.25 16.87
C THR A 245 -7.91 -17.30 15.75
N LEU A 246 -6.66 -17.40 15.31
CA LEU A 246 -6.13 -16.62 14.19
C LEU A 246 -6.87 -16.93 12.88
N ASP A 247 -7.12 -18.22 12.59
CA ASP A 247 -7.89 -18.61 11.41
C ASP A 247 -9.34 -18.07 11.50
N ARG A 248 -10.01 -18.13 12.67
CA ARG A 248 -11.34 -17.52 12.87
C ARG A 248 -11.33 -16.02 12.58
N LEU A 249 -10.38 -15.27 13.15
CA LEU A 249 -10.22 -13.84 12.88
C LEU A 249 -9.93 -13.59 11.39
N ALA A 250 -9.14 -14.43 10.74
CA ALA A 250 -8.84 -14.28 9.32
C ALA A 250 -10.07 -14.37 8.42
N PHE A 251 -11.06 -15.20 8.75
CA PHE A 251 -12.29 -15.33 7.95
C PHE A 251 -13.42 -14.41 8.41
N ALA A 252 -13.27 -13.76 9.57
CA ALA A 252 -14.39 -13.12 10.24
C ALA A 252 -14.04 -11.84 10.99
N GLU A 253 -12.89 -11.21 10.80
CA GLU A 253 -12.63 -9.91 11.41
C GLU A 253 -13.57 -8.81 10.86
N PRO A 254 -13.97 -7.83 11.68
CA PRO A 254 -13.81 -7.78 13.14
C PRO A 254 -14.80 -8.71 13.85
N LEU A 255 -14.36 -9.38 14.93
CA LEU A 255 -15.20 -10.24 15.78
C LEU A 255 -15.46 -9.59 17.14
N PRO A 256 -16.67 -9.68 17.70
CA PRO A 256 -16.90 -9.30 19.09
C PRO A 256 -16.12 -10.22 20.04
N LEU A 257 -15.74 -9.70 21.21
CA LEU A 257 -15.13 -10.47 22.28
C LEU A 257 -16.18 -11.35 22.98
N ASP A 258 -16.61 -12.41 22.31
CA ASP A 258 -17.53 -13.41 22.86
C ASP A 258 -16.73 -14.62 23.34
N PRO A 259 -16.74 -14.95 24.66
CA PRO A 259 -15.96 -16.04 25.22
C PRO A 259 -16.32 -17.42 24.63
N ASP A 260 -17.53 -17.59 24.10
CA ASP A 260 -17.94 -18.85 23.46
C ASP A 260 -17.30 -19.03 22.07
N THR A 261 -16.85 -17.93 21.46
CA THR A 261 -16.24 -17.93 20.12
C THR A 261 -14.74 -17.65 20.13
N LEU A 262 -14.23 -16.90 21.11
CA LEU A 262 -12.82 -16.54 21.26
C LEU A 262 -12.40 -16.69 22.72
N ASP A 263 -11.46 -17.61 22.99
CA ASP A 263 -10.89 -17.76 24.32
C ASP A 263 -10.05 -16.53 24.71
N LEU A 264 -10.43 -15.87 25.81
CA LEU A 264 -9.82 -14.60 26.24
C LEU A 264 -8.33 -14.75 26.55
N ARG A 265 -7.93 -15.86 27.20
CA ARG A 265 -6.50 -16.11 27.51
C ARG A 265 -5.67 -16.30 26.25
N THR A 266 -6.24 -16.90 25.23
CA THR A 266 -5.62 -17.02 23.92
C THR A 266 -5.50 -15.67 23.23
N LEU A 267 -6.54 -14.82 23.30
CA LEU A 267 -6.47 -13.46 22.77
C LEU A 267 -5.41 -12.60 23.48
N GLU A 268 -5.32 -12.64 24.81
CA GLU A 268 -4.31 -11.90 25.58
C GLU A 268 -2.88 -12.28 25.16
N ARG A 269 -2.61 -13.57 24.96
CA ARG A 269 -1.31 -14.04 24.46
C ARG A 269 -1.03 -13.54 23.04
N LEU A 270 -2.00 -13.67 22.15
CA LEU A 270 -1.86 -13.20 20.76
C LEU A 270 -1.73 -11.67 20.67
N GLU A 271 -2.33 -10.92 21.59
CA GLU A 271 -2.18 -9.48 21.70
C GLU A 271 -0.78 -9.10 22.21
N ALA A 272 -0.26 -9.79 23.24
CA ALA A 272 1.09 -9.60 23.75
C ALA A 272 2.17 -9.90 22.68
N GLU A 273 1.90 -10.86 21.79
CA GLU A 273 2.73 -11.17 20.61
C GLU A 273 2.53 -10.18 19.44
N GLY A 274 1.56 -9.26 19.55
CA GLY A 274 1.28 -8.25 18.53
C GLY A 274 0.59 -8.79 17.27
N LEU A 275 -0.10 -9.93 17.36
CA LEU A 275 -0.79 -10.60 16.25
C LEU A 275 -2.26 -10.23 16.15
N VAL A 276 -2.87 -9.91 17.29
CA VAL A 276 -4.25 -9.47 17.44
C VAL A 276 -4.26 -8.09 18.08
N ARG A 277 -5.28 -7.30 17.76
CA ARG A 277 -5.60 -6.03 18.42
C ARG A 277 -7.09 -5.97 18.69
N VAL A 278 -7.46 -5.42 19.83
CA VAL A 278 -8.83 -5.03 20.13
C VAL A 278 -9.02 -3.56 19.76
N ASP A 279 -10.17 -3.23 19.19
CA ASP A 279 -10.52 -1.85 18.85
C ASP A 279 -11.31 -1.12 19.91
N ASP A 280 -11.56 0.17 19.67
CA ASP A 280 -12.30 1.03 20.59
C ASP A 280 -13.75 0.54 20.82
N ASP A 281 -14.30 -0.26 19.89
CA ASP A 281 -15.62 -0.89 19.98
C ASP A 281 -15.57 -2.28 20.66
N GLY A 282 -14.42 -2.68 21.21
CA GLY A 282 -14.23 -3.96 21.87
C GLY A 282 -14.28 -5.17 20.92
N ARG A 283 -13.88 -4.99 19.66
CA ARG A 283 -13.82 -6.06 18.65
C ARG A 283 -12.38 -6.45 18.35
N ALA A 284 -12.14 -7.75 18.31
CA ALA A 284 -10.86 -8.34 17.95
C ALA A 284 -10.64 -8.35 16.43
N ARG A 285 -9.42 -8.01 16.01
CA ARG A 285 -8.96 -8.04 14.62
C ARG A 285 -7.48 -8.38 14.54
N LEU A 286 -7.01 -8.81 13.36
CA LEU A 286 -5.60 -9.09 13.17
C LEU A 286 -4.80 -7.78 13.13
N ALA A 287 -3.62 -7.78 13.76
CA ALA A 287 -2.79 -6.58 13.92
C ALA A 287 -2.22 -6.05 12.59
N HIS A 288 -2.02 -6.93 11.61
CA HIS A 288 -1.45 -6.60 10.31
C HIS A 288 -2.38 -7.03 9.15
N PRO A 289 -2.66 -6.15 8.16
CA PRO A 289 -3.57 -6.43 7.04
C PRO A 289 -3.18 -7.64 6.18
N LEU A 290 -1.89 -7.99 6.16
CA LEU A 290 -1.38 -9.18 5.47
C LEU A 290 -1.77 -10.50 6.18
N HIS A 291 -1.97 -10.50 7.50
CA HIS A 291 -2.18 -11.73 8.27
C HIS A 291 -3.44 -12.46 7.82
N GLY A 292 -4.58 -11.78 7.75
CA GLY A 292 -5.86 -12.39 7.36
C GLY A 292 -5.79 -13.07 5.99
N PRO A 293 -5.43 -12.35 4.91
CA PRO A 293 -5.29 -12.92 3.59
C PRO A 293 -4.28 -14.08 3.49
N VAL A 294 -3.17 -14.03 4.23
CA VAL A 294 -2.18 -15.12 4.26
C VAL A 294 -2.72 -16.35 4.96
N LEU A 295 -3.39 -16.18 6.11
CA LEU A 295 -4.06 -17.27 6.82
C LEU A 295 -5.13 -17.92 5.96
N ARG A 296 -5.97 -17.11 5.27
CA ARG A 296 -6.99 -17.60 4.35
C ARG A 296 -6.38 -18.34 3.16
N ALA A 297 -5.33 -17.81 2.55
CA ALA A 297 -4.65 -18.45 1.42
C ALA A 297 -3.90 -19.74 1.83
N ALA A 298 -3.44 -19.83 3.08
CA ALA A 298 -2.81 -21.02 3.63
C ALA A 298 -3.83 -22.06 4.13
N ALA A 299 -5.06 -21.65 4.41
CA ALA A 299 -6.11 -22.55 4.86
C ALA A 299 -6.47 -23.56 3.76
N GLY A 300 -6.48 -24.85 4.12
CA GLY A 300 -7.01 -25.89 3.25
C GLY A 300 -8.50 -25.68 2.96
N ARG A 301 -8.99 -26.20 1.83
CA ARG A 301 -10.39 -26.00 1.37
C ARG A 301 -11.44 -26.36 2.41
N LEU A 302 -11.23 -27.43 3.19
CA LEU A 302 -12.16 -27.86 4.24
C LEU A 302 -12.20 -26.87 5.40
N ARG A 303 -11.04 -26.38 5.84
CA ARG A 303 -10.95 -25.37 6.90
C ARG A 303 -11.54 -24.05 6.43
N ALA A 304 -11.23 -23.63 5.20
CA ALA A 304 -11.85 -22.46 4.59
C ALA A 304 -13.37 -22.61 4.53
N ARG A 305 -13.94 -23.75 4.12
CA ARG A 305 -15.40 -23.97 4.11
C ARG A 305 -16.03 -23.94 5.51
N ARG A 306 -15.34 -24.48 6.52
CA ARG A 306 -15.83 -24.47 7.92
C ARG A 306 -15.81 -23.08 8.54
N LEU A 307 -14.82 -22.26 8.18
CA LEU A 307 -14.59 -20.94 8.77
C LEU A 307 -15.13 -19.78 7.93
N ALA A 308 -15.29 -19.97 6.63
CA ALA A 308 -15.87 -18.98 5.73
C ALA A 308 -17.24 -18.60 6.27
N ARG A 309 -17.42 -17.31 6.50
CA ARG A 309 -18.72 -16.76 6.87
C ARG A 309 -19.73 -17.11 5.79
N THR A 310 -20.92 -17.54 6.20
CA THR A 310 -22.12 -17.35 5.37
C THR A 310 -22.27 -15.83 5.13
N PRO A 311 -22.61 -15.37 3.90
CA PRO A 311 -22.82 -13.95 3.59
C PRO A 311 -23.68 -13.21 4.63
N ASP A 312 -24.67 -13.91 5.20
CA ASP A 312 -25.61 -13.42 6.22
C ASP A 312 -24.94 -12.89 7.50
N ARG A 313 -23.72 -13.34 7.84
CA ARG A 313 -22.99 -12.88 9.04
C ARG A 313 -22.15 -11.62 8.82
N CYS A 314 -21.88 -11.24 7.57
CA CYS A 314 -21.24 -9.96 7.26
C CYS A 314 -22.23 -8.80 7.30
N GLY A 315 -23.53 -9.07 7.09
CA GLY A 315 -24.60 -8.06 7.06
C GLY A 315 -24.55 -7.07 8.23
N PRO A 316 -24.54 -7.50 9.50
CA PRO A 316 -24.53 -6.57 10.63
C PRO A 316 -23.25 -5.72 10.73
N ALA A 317 -22.09 -6.31 10.40
CA ALA A 317 -20.83 -5.60 10.45
C ALA A 317 -20.69 -4.60 9.30
N LEU A 318 -21.18 -4.98 8.11
CA LEU A 318 -21.22 -4.12 6.93
C LEU A 318 -22.23 -2.98 7.12
N ALA A 319 -23.43 -3.26 7.64
CA ALA A 319 -24.42 -2.24 7.98
C ALA A 319 -23.86 -1.23 9.00
N ALA A 320 -23.20 -1.70 10.06
CA ALA A 320 -22.58 -0.82 11.05
C ALA A 320 -21.49 0.08 10.44
N GLU A 321 -20.71 -0.45 9.50
CA GLU A 321 -19.69 0.29 8.75
C GLU A 321 -20.31 1.35 7.83
N THR A 322 -21.37 0.98 7.11
CA THR A 322 -22.13 1.88 6.23
C THR A 322 -22.82 3.00 7.00
N ASP A 323 -23.42 2.68 8.15
CA ASP A 323 -23.98 3.68 9.05
C ASP A 323 -22.90 4.62 9.60
N ALA A 324 -21.70 4.11 9.88
CA ALA A 324 -20.58 4.94 10.33
C ALA A 324 -20.11 5.90 9.23
N LEU A 325 -20.04 5.45 7.97
CA LEU A 325 -19.72 6.30 6.82
C LEU A 325 -20.80 7.37 6.61
N ASN A 326 -22.09 6.99 6.64
CA ASN A 326 -23.21 7.92 6.49
C ASN A 326 -23.19 9.02 7.56
N ARG A 327 -23.05 8.66 8.85
CA ARG A 327 -22.93 9.63 9.94
C ARG A 327 -21.77 10.62 9.77
N ARG A 328 -20.68 10.19 9.11
CA ARG A 328 -19.55 11.08 8.83
C ARG A 328 -19.80 12.00 7.65
N ILE A 329 -20.42 11.49 6.59
CA ILE A 329 -20.87 12.29 5.45
C ILE A 329 -21.80 13.41 5.94
N GLU A 330 -22.78 13.08 6.79
CA GLU A 330 -23.70 14.05 7.40
C GLU A 330 -22.99 15.14 8.22
N ARG A 331 -21.86 14.80 8.83
CA ARG A 331 -21.05 15.74 9.63
C ARG A 331 -19.96 16.43 8.81
N ALA A 332 -19.93 16.24 7.49
CA ALA A 332 -18.85 16.69 6.60
C ALA A 332 -17.44 16.25 7.06
N ASP A 333 -17.35 15.13 7.77
CA ASP A 333 -16.08 14.58 8.26
C ASP A 333 -15.53 13.54 7.28
N VAL A 334 -14.68 13.99 6.38
CA VAL A 334 -14.09 13.16 5.31
C VAL A 334 -12.74 12.53 5.70
N ARG A 335 -12.40 12.51 6.99
CA ARG A 335 -11.16 11.87 7.47
C ARG A 335 -11.21 10.36 7.24
N ASP A 336 -10.06 9.78 6.90
CA ASP A 336 -9.96 8.34 6.67
C ASP A 336 -10.39 7.54 7.90
N ILE A 337 -11.18 6.49 7.68
CA ILE A 337 -11.54 5.54 8.73
C ILE A 337 -11.31 4.10 8.25
N PRO A 338 -10.96 3.18 9.16
CA PRO A 338 -10.94 1.77 8.82
C PRO A 338 -12.36 1.32 8.47
N ALA A 339 -12.58 0.97 7.21
CA ALA A 339 -13.79 0.31 6.74
C ALA A 339 -13.37 -1.07 6.18
N PRO A 340 -13.05 -2.05 7.04
CA PRO A 340 -12.42 -3.29 6.60
C PRO A 340 -13.38 -4.27 5.94
N VAL A 341 -14.69 -4.22 6.20
CA VAL A 341 -15.64 -5.27 5.79
C VAL A 341 -15.93 -5.19 4.30
N GLY A 342 -16.35 -4.02 3.79
CA GLY A 342 -16.53 -3.83 2.36
C GLY A 342 -15.22 -4.03 1.59
N GLU A 343 -14.09 -3.55 2.10
CA GLU A 343 -12.77 -3.79 1.51
C GLU A 343 -12.40 -5.27 1.46
N TRP A 344 -12.73 -6.02 2.51
CA TRP A 344 -12.51 -7.46 2.57
C TRP A 344 -13.35 -8.20 1.54
N LEU A 345 -14.64 -7.85 1.40
CA LEU A 345 -15.53 -8.43 0.38
C LEU A 345 -14.94 -8.24 -1.02
N VAL A 346 -14.57 -7.00 -1.36
CA VAL A 346 -13.88 -6.70 -2.62
C VAL A 346 -12.59 -7.49 -2.74
N ALA A 347 -11.73 -7.47 -1.72
CA ALA A 347 -10.46 -8.17 -1.74
C ALA A 347 -10.62 -9.68 -2.01
N GLU A 348 -11.63 -10.32 -1.45
CA GLU A 348 -11.91 -11.74 -1.66
C GLU A 348 -12.69 -12.02 -2.97
N GLY A 349 -13.12 -10.98 -3.68
CA GLY A 349 -13.96 -11.10 -4.88
C GLY A 349 -15.39 -11.52 -4.57
N ALA A 350 -15.84 -11.26 -3.34
CA ALA A 350 -17.21 -11.46 -2.92
C ALA A 350 -18.09 -10.27 -3.37
N PRO A 351 -19.38 -10.52 -3.63
CA PRO A 351 -20.32 -9.46 -4.01
C PRO A 351 -20.44 -8.42 -2.89
N VAL A 352 -20.40 -7.14 -3.25
CA VAL A 352 -20.67 -6.03 -2.33
C VAL A 352 -22.09 -5.53 -2.63
N PRO A 353 -22.99 -5.44 -1.63
CA PRO A 353 -24.30 -4.87 -1.85
C PRO A 353 -24.21 -3.44 -2.39
N ALA A 354 -25.06 -3.10 -3.36
CA ALA A 354 -24.99 -1.82 -4.06
C ALA A 354 -25.13 -0.61 -3.13
N GLY A 355 -26.00 -0.69 -2.10
CA GLY A 355 -26.15 0.36 -1.11
C GLY A 355 -24.83 0.69 -0.37
N ASP A 356 -24.09 -0.34 0.04
CA ASP A 356 -22.79 -0.16 0.72
C ASP A 356 -21.73 0.38 -0.24
N ALA A 357 -21.71 -0.12 -1.48
CA ALA A 357 -20.80 0.34 -2.53
C ALA A 357 -21.04 1.82 -2.90
N ALA A 358 -22.30 2.25 -2.99
CA ALA A 358 -22.67 3.64 -3.26
C ALA A 358 -22.22 4.59 -2.14
N VAL A 359 -22.43 4.22 -0.87
CA VAL A 359 -21.98 5.03 0.28
C VAL A 359 -20.46 5.19 0.28
N ARG A 360 -19.72 4.11 -0.02
CA ARG A 360 -18.26 4.16 -0.15
C ARG A 360 -17.81 5.01 -1.34
N ALA A 361 -18.49 4.90 -2.47
CA ALA A 361 -18.23 5.74 -3.63
C ALA A 361 -18.42 7.22 -3.29
N ARG A 362 -19.53 7.57 -2.63
CA ARG A 362 -19.81 8.92 -2.14
C ARG A 362 -18.73 9.43 -1.19
N PHE A 363 -18.35 8.61 -0.20
CA PHE A 363 -17.31 8.97 0.76
C PHE A 363 -15.95 9.23 0.08
N ALA A 364 -15.53 8.36 -0.84
CA ALA A 364 -14.31 8.53 -1.61
C ALA A 364 -14.35 9.79 -2.48
N ARG A 365 -15.49 10.08 -3.11
CA ARG A 365 -15.69 11.29 -3.92
C ARG A 365 -15.57 12.56 -3.09
N LEU A 366 -16.21 12.61 -1.92
CA LEU A 366 -16.12 13.75 -1.00
C LEU A 366 -14.70 13.98 -0.45
N ARG A 367 -13.85 12.94 -0.48
CA ARG A 367 -12.42 13.03 -0.18
C ARG A 367 -11.54 13.51 -1.34
N GLY A 368 -12.14 13.76 -2.52
CA GLY A 368 -11.42 14.07 -3.75
C GLY A 368 -10.79 12.85 -4.44
N ARG A 369 -11.09 11.62 -3.99
CA ARG A 369 -10.58 10.38 -4.59
C ARG A 369 -11.53 9.87 -5.67
N LEU A 370 -11.68 10.64 -6.74
CA LEU A 370 -12.69 10.40 -7.79
C LEU A 370 -12.53 9.04 -8.48
N ARG A 371 -11.29 8.61 -8.75
CA ARG A 371 -11.04 7.28 -9.35
C ARG A 371 -11.43 6.14 -8.39
N GLU A 372 -11.17 6.31 -7.10
CA GLU A 372 -11.60 5.35 -6.06
C GLU A 372 -13.13 5.29 -5.98
N ALA A 373 -13.80 6.45 -6.03
CA ALA A 373 -15.26 6.53 -6.07
C ALA A 373 -15.86 5.78 -7.26
N ALA A 374 -15.32 6.00 -8.45
CA ALA A 374 -15.76 5.28 -9.65
C ALA A 374 -15.55 3.76 -9.53
N ALA A 375 -14.44 3.33 -8.93
CA ALA A 375 -14.16 1.91 -8.72
C ALA A 375 -15.14 1.26 -7.72
N TRP A 376 -15.47 1.93 -6.61
CA TRP A 376 -16.49 1.46 -5.68
C TRP A 376 -17.88 1.35 -6.33
N ALA A 377 -18.28 2.38 -7.09
CA ALA A 377 -19.56 2.37 -7.79
C ALA A 377 -19.65 1.20 -8.80
N ARG A 378 -18.58 0.95 -9.57
CA ARG A 378 -18.52 -0.20 -10.50
C ARG A 378 -18.61 -1.55 -9.78
N GLU A 379 -18.08 -1.67 -8.58
CA GLU A 379 -18.16 -2.90 -7.80
C GLU A 379 -19.60 -3.19 -7.35
N GLY A 380 -20.36 -2.16 -6.95
CA GLY A 380 -21.80 -2.31 -6.66
C GLY A 380 -22.63 -2.69 -7.89
N LEU A 381 -22.26 -2.18 -9.07
CA LEU A 381 -22.93 -2.49 -10.34
C LEU A 381 -22.59 -3.87 -10.90
N ARG A 382 -21.67 -4.62 -10.28
CA ARG A 382 -21.23 -5.92 -10.77
C ARG A 382 -22.34 -6.97 -10.71
N ASP A 383 -23.13 -6.92 -9.65
CA ASP A 383 -24.25 -7.83 -9.40
C ASP A 383 -25.62 -7.13 -9.51
N ASP A 384 -25.67 -5.80 -9.34
CA ASP A 384 -26.86 -4.98 -9.54
C ASP A 384 -26.58 -3.84 -10.53
N ALA A 385 -26.50 -4.19 -11.81
CA ALA A 385 -26.12 -3.25 -12.89
C ALA A 385 -27.08 -2.06 -13.06
N GLY A 386 -28.27 -2.09 -12.43
CA GLY A 386 -29.28 -1.05 -12.52
C GLY A 386 -29.37 -0.14 -11.30
N ASP A 387 -28.54 -0.35 -10.27
CA ASP A 387 -28.67 0.39 -9.01
C ASP A 387 -28.50 1.91 -9.22
N PRO A 388 -29.53 2.72 -8.90
CA PRO A 388 -29.52 4.15 -9.21
C PRO A 388 -28.49 4.92 -8.37
N ALA A 389 -28.19 4.48 -7.15
CA ALA A 389 -27.23 5.16 -6.27
C ALA A 389 -25.79 4.96 -6.79
N CYS A 390 -25.43 3.74 -7.18
CA CYS A 390 -24.13 3.47 -7.80
C CYS A 390 -23.98 4.17 -9.15
N LEU A 391 -25.01 4.15 -10.01
CA LEU A 391 -24.99 4.87 -11.29
C LEU A 391 -24.80 6.39 -11.08
N THR A 392 -25.46 6.94 -10.07
CA THR A 392 -25.34 8.35 -9.69
C THR A 392 -23.92 8.69 -9.25
N GLU A 393 -23.34 7.91 -8.33
CA GLU A 393 -21.98 8.18 -7.85
C GLU A 393 -20.92 7.97 -8.93
N LEU A 394 -21.10 7.00 -9.83
CA LEU A 394 -20.24 6.82 -11.00
C LEU A 394 -20.30 8.04 -11.94
N ALA A 395 -21.51 8.55 -12.21
CA ALA A 395 -21.74 9.71 -13.04
C ALA A 395 -21.13 10.99 -12.44
N LEU A 396 -21.29 11.20 -11.13
CA LEU A 396 -20.69 12.32 -10.41
C LEU A 396 -19.17 12.25 -10.39
N ALA A 397 -18.58 11.07 -10.15
CA ALA A 397 -17.14 10.88 -10.15
C ALA A 397 -16.53 11.20 -11.54
N ALA A 398 -17.16 10.73 -12.62
CA ALA A 398 -16.74 11.01 -14.00
C ALA A 398 -16.86 12.50 -14.35
N ALA A 399 -17.98 13.13 -13.99
CA ALA A 399 -18.18 14.56 -14.20
C ALA A 399 -17.13 15.42 -13.48
N GLN A 400 -16.78 15.07 -12.24
CA GLN A 400 -15.80 15.80 -11.44
C GLN A 400 -14.36 15.53 -11.85
N SER A 401 -14.07 14.36 -12.45
CA SER A 401 -12.72 14.04 -12.94
C SER A 401 -12.43 14.66 -14.31
N GLY A 402 -13.47 15.15 -15.00
CA GLY A 402 -13.36 15.59 -16.40
C GLY A 402 -13.30 14.42 -17.39
N GLU A 403 -13.46 13.18 -16.94
CA GLU A 403 -13.60 12.01 -17.81
C GLU A 403 -15.05 11.98 -18.34
N VAL A 404 -15.26 12.43 -19.57
CA VAL A 404 -16.57 12.28 -20.22
C VAL A 404 -16.82 10.78 -20.43
N PRO A 405 -17.86 10.18 -19.81
CA PRO A 405 -18.14 8.77 -20.05
C PRO A 405 -18.45 8.57 -21.54
N PRO A 406 -17.96 7.47 -22.16
CA PRO A 406 -18.42 7.11 -23.49
C PRO A 406 -19.94 6.98 -23.43
N SER A 407 -20.62 7.57 -24.41
CA SER A 407 -22.07 7.70 -24.52
C SER A 407 -22.83 6.44 -24.06
N GLY A 408 -23.20 6.40 -22.78
CA GLY A 408 -24.15 5.45 -22.21
C GLY A 408 -25.59 5.87 -22.50
N PRO A 409 -26.60 5.10 -22.05
CA PRO A 409 -27.98 5.17 -22.52
C PRO A 409 -28.70 6.51 -22.27
N TYR A 410 -28.06 7.47 -21.61
CA TYR A 410 -28.55 8.83 -21.39
C TYR A 410 -28.17 9.82 -22.51
N GLY A 411 -27.48 9.38 -23.57
CA GLY A 411 -27.00 10.23 -24.67
C GLY A 411 -27.99 10.51 -25.80
N GLY A 412 -29.23 10.02 -25.73
CA GLY A 412 -30.23 10.27 -26.78
C GLY A 412 -31.00 11.57 -26.53
N ARG A 413 -30.81 12.58 -27.40
CA ARG A 413 -31.87 13.57 -27.65
C ARG A 413 -33.16 12.79 -27.99
N PRO A 414 -34.33 13.13 -27.45
CA PRO A 414 -35.56 12.48 -27.87
C PRO A 414 -35.84 12.91 -29.32
N GLN A 415 -35.46 12.06 -30.28
CA GLN A 415 -36.05 12.15 -31.61
C GLN A 415 -37.47 11.60 -31.49
N LEU A 416 -38.43 12.51 -31.62
CA LEU A 416 -39.82 12.19 -31.87
C LEU A 416 -39.90 11.27 -33.10
N GLY A 417 -40.11 9.97 -32.86
CA GLY A 417 -40.47 9.01 -33.91
C GLY A 417 -39.70 7.70 -33.87
N ALA A 418 -40.21 6.73 -33.10
CA ALA A 418 -40.39 5.31 -33.48
C ALA A 418 -40.39 4.38 -32.23
N GLY A 419 -41.56 3.77 -31.99
CA GLY A 419 -41.82 2.53 -31.23
C GLY A 419 -40.89 2.10 -30.08
N VAL A 420 -41.31 2.36 -28.85
CA VAL A 420 -40.78 1.72 -27.63
C VAL A 420 -41.38 0.30 -27.49
N PRO A 421 -40.59 -0.77 -27.25
CA PRO A 421 -41.13 -2.04 -26.80
C PRO A 421 -41.62 -1.90 -25.35
N ARG A 422 -42.90 -2.22 -25.11
CA ARG A 422 -43.52 -2.21 -23.78
C ARG A 422 -42.81 -3.20 -22.86
N GLY A 423 -42.14 -2.72 -21.81
CA GLY A 423 -41.63 -3.58 -20.73
C GLY A 423 -40.46 -3.06 -19.90
N ALA A 424 -39.75 -2.00 -20.32
CA ALA A 424 -38.66 -1.42 -19.51
C ALA A 424 -39.22 -0.34 -18.56
N THR A 425 -39.09 -0.56 -17.26
CA THR A 425 -39.29 0.47 -16.24
C THR A 425 -38.29 1.61 -16.50
N PRO A 426 -38.73 2.88 -16.63
CA PRO A 426 -37.79 3.97 -16.86
C PRO A 426 -36.91 4.14 -15.62
N CYS A 427 -35.59 4.27 -15.84
CA CYS A 427 -34.66 4.66 -14.78
C CYS A 427 -35.15 5.96 -14.13
N PRO A 428 -35.07 6.09 -12.79
CA PRO A 428 -35.39 7.35 -12.13
C PRO A 428 -34.51 8.47 -12.71
N ALA A 429 -35.11 9.64 -12.97
CA ALA A 429 -34.38 10.79 -13.45
C ALA A 429 -33.29 11.16 -12.41
N PRO A 430 -32.07 11.50 -12.84
CA PRO A 430 -31.02 11.91 -11.91
C PRO A 430 -31.47 13.14 -11.11
N ASP A 431 -31.20 13.16 -9.81
CA ASP A 431 -31.44 14.33 -8.96
C ASP A 431 -30.86 15.60 -9.61
N GLY A 432 -31.47 16.77 -9.38
CA GLY A 432 -31.09 18.03 -10.05
C GLY A 432 -29.60 18.36 -9.97
N GLY A 433 -28.96 18.04 -8.83
CA GLY A 433 -27.50 18.17 -8.66
C GLY A 433 -26.68 17.26 -9.58
N VAL A 434 -27.13 16.03 -9.84
CA VAL A 434 -26.46 15.07 -10.73
C VAL A 434 -26.59 15.50 -12.19
N ALA A 435 -27.78 15.97 -12.59
CA ALA A 435 -28.00 16.53 -13.92
C ALA A 435 -27.12 17.78 -14.15
N ALA A 436 -26.94 18.61 -13.12
CA ALA A 436 -26.07 19.78 -13.17
C ALA A 436 -24.60 19.40 -13.37
N TRP A 437 -24.08 18.47 -12.57
CA TRP A 437 -22.71 17.98 -12.71
C TRP A 437 -22.47 17.28 -14.05
N LEU A 438 -23.41 16.49 -14.53
CA LEU A 438 -23.31 15.83 -15.83
C LEU A 438 -23.31 16.82 -17.00
N ALA A 439 -24.09 17.89 -16.92
CA ALA A 439 -24.06 18.97 -17.91
C ALA A 439 -22.73 19.74 -17.85
N ALA A 440 -22.24 20.05 -16.64
CA ALA A 440 -20.96 20.72 -16.44
C ALA A 440 -19.78 19.87 -16.96
N GLY A 441 -19.77 18.57 -16.68
CA GLY A 441 -18.74 17.64 -17.16
C GLY A 441 -18.72 17.49 -18.69
N ARG A 442 -19.83 17.79 -19.38
CA ARG A 442 -19.90 17.84 -20.85
C ARG A 442 -19.58 19.23 -21.43
N GLY A 443 -19.23 20.21 -20.60
CA GLY A 443 -19.01 21.60 -20.99
C GLY A 443 -20.28 22.41 -21.23
N ASP A 444 -21.46 21.89 -20.90
CA ASP A 444 -22.75 22.58 -20.98
C ASP A 444 -23.05 23.31 -19.66
N LEU A 445 -22.41 24.47 -19.46
CA LEU A 445 -22.57 25.27 -18.25
C LEU A 445 -23.99 25.84 -18.11
N ASP A 446 -24.65 26.19 -19.22
CA ASP A 446 -26.04 26.70 -19.20
C ASP A 446 -27.06 25.61 -18.85
N GLY A 447 -26.82 24.38 -19.31
CA GLY A 447 -27.56 23.20 -18.86
C GLY A 447 -27.30 22.87 -17.39
N ALA A 448 -26.06 23.07 -16.93
CA ALA A 448 -25.69 22.85 -15.53
C ALA A 448 -26.41 23.82 -14.58
N VAL A 449 -26.43 25.11 -14.91
CA VAL A 449 -27.13 26.12 -14.10
C VAL A 449 -28.64 25.85 -14.07
N ARG A 450 -29.26 25.51 -15.21
CA ARG A 450 -30.70 25.18 -15.24
C ARG A 450 -31.03 23.97 -14.37
N ALA A 451 -30.25 22.90 -14.49
CA ALA A 451 -30.43 21.70 -13.67
C ALA A 451 -30.17 21.94 -12.17
N ALA A 452 -29.25 22.85 -11.83
CA ALA A 452 -28.99 23.24 -10.45
C ALA A 452 -30.11 24.09 -9.84
N VAL A 453 -30.79 24.91 -10.65
CA VAL A 453 -31.90 25.78 -10.23
C VAL A 453 -33.23 25.01 -10.10
N ASP A 454 -33.42 23.96 -10.90
CA ASP A 454 -34.60 23.08 -10.83
C ASP A 454 -34.49 22.00 -9.73
N GLY A 455 -33.32 21.86 -9.08
CA GLY A 455 -33.12 21.00 -7.92
C GLY A 455 -33.56 21.69 -6.62
N ASN A 456 -34.25 20.95 -5.74
CA ASN A 456 -34.74 21.46 -4.45
C ASN A 456 -33.63 22.20 -3.67
N PRO A 457 -33.79 23.49 -3.32
CA PRO A 457 -32.73 24.29 -2.69
C PRO A 457 -32.43 23.92 -1.22
N TYR A 458 -32.93 22.78 -0.73
CA TYR A 458 -32.82 22.33 0.67
C TYR A 458 -32.41 20.86 0.86
N ASP A 459 -31.88 20.16 -0.15
CA ASP A 459 -31.29 18.82 -0.01
C ASP A 459 -29.74 18.82 -0.01
#